data_AF-A0A346R0G6-F1
#
_entry.id   AF-A0A346R0G6-F1
#
_cell.length_a   1.000
_cell.length_b   1.000
_cell.length_c   1.000
_cell.angle_alpha   90.00
_cell.angle_beta   90.00
_cell.angle_gamma   90.00
#
_symmetry.space_group_name_H-M   'P 1'
#
loop_
_entity.id
_entity.type
_entity.pdbx_description
1 polymer ?
#
loop_
_entity_poly.entity_id
_entity_poly.type
_entity_poly.pdbx_seq_one_letter_code
_entity_poly.pdbx_strand_id
1 'polypeptide(L)'
;MPIALAGLAGIAAQVGAPLIAGLFRKQLGGAAGELAGSVVDEIAKGIGVPNTPIAIETAFRENPTDVGEAFRQVDVERREDLAAMLAEVNATMRAEQTAPGLLTRIWRPLFGIQFGLVYSAIGAVLAYTVGWAENPVGALGLTGGYITTYLGFGASVLGVYVWQRSSEKKAGRG
;
A
#
# COMPACT_ATOMS: atom_id res chain seq x y z
N MET A 1 -5.76 -20.24 -0.81
CA MET A 1 -6.90 -20.00 0.10
C MET A 1 -7.16 -18.49 0.26
N PRO A 2 -7.78 -17.80 -0.72
CA PRO A 2 -7.98 -16.34 -0.67
C PRO A 2 -9.34 -15.87 -0.10
N ILE A 3 -10.30 -16.78 0.06
CA ILE A 3 -11.70 -16.45 0.40
C ILE A 3 -11.87 -16.18 1.91
N ALA A 4 -11.05 -16.83 2.74
CA ALA A 4 -11.24 -16.86 4.19
C ALA A 4 -10.91 -15.52 4.89
N LEU A 5 -9.92 -14.76 4.41
CA LEU A 5 -9.58 -13.45 4.99
C LEU A 5 -10.54 -12.34 4.54
N ALA A 6 -11.21 -12.51 3.40
CA ALA A 6 -12.15 -11.51 2.89
C ALA A 6 -13.39 -11.37 3.79
N GLY A 7 -13.87 -12.47 4.38
CA GLY A 7 -14.98 -12.43 5.34
C GLY A 7 -14.61 -11.70 6.63
N LEU A 8 -13.41 -11.97 7.16
CA LEU A 8 -12.87 -11.23 8.32
C LEU A 8 -12.66 -9.74 8.02
N ALA A 9 -12.26 -9.38 6.80
CA ALA A 9 -12.14 -7.99 6.38
C ALA A 9 -13.50 -7.26 6.38
N GLY A 10 -14.58 -7.97 6.06
CA GLY A 10 -15.95 -7.48 6.14
C GLY A 10 -16.37 -7.22 7.59
N ILE A 11 -16.13 -8.20 8.48
CA ILE A 11 -16.42 -8.09 9.92
C ILE A 11 -15.64 -6.93 10.53
N ALA A 12 -14.32 -6.86 10.29
CA ALA A 12 -13.46 -5.79 10.79
C ALA A 12 -13.93 -4.40 10.35
N ALA A 13 -14.36 -4.26 9.08
CA ALA A 13 -14.91 -3.00 8.59
C ALA A 13 -16.26 -2.65 9.27
N GLN A 14 -17.11 -3.65 9.52
CA GLN A 14 -18.42 -3.47 10.14
C GLN A 14 -18.31 -3.04 11.61
N VAL A 15 -17.36 -3.60 12.35
CA VAL A 15 -17.17 -3.31 13.79
C VAL A 15 -16.28 -2.10 14.05
N GLY A 16 -15.82 -1.41 13.00
CA GLY A 16 -15.01 -0.20 13.14
C GLY A 16 -13.53 -0.45 13.45
N ALA A 17 -12.97 -1.56 12.96
CA ALA A 17 -11.56 -1.94 13.01
C ALA A 17 -10.87 -1.72 11.63
N PRO A 18 -10.61 -0.45 11.22
CA PRO A 18 -10.17 -0.13 9.86
C PRO A 18 -8.75 -0.59 9.53
N LEU A 19 -7.85 -0.72 10.50
CA LEU A 19 -6.47 -1.14 10.24
C LEU A 19 -6.44 -2.63 9.89
N ILE A 20 -7.12 -3.43 10.71
CA ILE A 20 -7.24 -4.87 10.50
C ILE A 20 -8.03 -5.15 9.22
N ALA A 21 -9.10 -4.40 8.95
CA ALA A 21 -9.83 -4.50 7.68
C ALA A 21 -8.93 -4.21 6.47
N GLY A 22 -8.07 -3.21 6.57
CA GLY A 22 -7.07 -2.89 5.55
C GLY A 22 -6.02 -3.99 5.37
N LEU A 23 -5.54 -4.57 6.48
CA LEU A 23 -4.60 -5.68 6.48
C LEU A 23 -5.18 -6.91 5.79
N PHE A 24 -6.41 -7.30 6.11
CA PHE A 24 -7.06 -8.47 5.52
C PHE A 24 -7.48 -8.28 4.06
N ARG A 25 -7.81 -7.04 3.63
CA ARG A 25 -8.09 -6.74 2.21
C ARG A 25 -6.86 -6.83 1.33
N LYS A 26 -5.70 -6.44 1.88
CA LYS A 26 -4.43 -6.58 1.19
C LYS A 26 -4.06 -8.07 1.22
N GLN A 27 -4.57 -8.83 0.24
CA GLN A 27 -4.24 -10.25 0.02
C GLN A 27 -2.75 -10.41 -0.30
N LEU A 28 -1.89 -10.32 0.71
CA LEU A 28 -0.45 -10.28 0.56
C LEU A 28 0.16 -11.62 1.01
N GLY A 29 1.00 -12.20 0.15
CA GLY A 29 1.91 -13.28 0.53
C GLY A 29 3.15 -12.76 1.25
N GLY A 30 3.94 -13.67 1.84
CA GLY A 30 5.17 -13.34 2.56
C GLY A 30 4.89 -12.71 3.94
N ALA A 31 5.78 -11.84 4.41
CA ALA A 31 5.73 -11.24 5.75
C ALA A 31 4.39 -10.55 6.10
N ALA A 32 3.71 -9.97 5.11
CA ALA A 32 2.39 -9.36 5.32
C ALA A 32 1.28 -10.40 5.56
N GLY A 33 1.41 -11.61 5.00
CA GLY A 33 0.51 -12.73 5.28
C GLY A 33 0.74 -13.32 6.66
N GLU A 34 1.99 -13.36 7.12
CA GLU A 34 2.33 -13.78 8.49
C GLU A 34 1.76 -12.83 9.54
N LEU A 35 1.85 -11.51 9.30
CA LEU A 35 1.22 -10.48 10.13
C LEU A 35 -0.31 -10.62 10.17
N ALA A 36 -0.95 -10.90 9.02
CA ALA A 36 -2.39 -11.17 9.01
C ALA A 36 -2.73 -12.43 9.81
N GLY A 37 -1.89 -13.48 9.73
CA GLY A 37 -2.01 -14.69 10.53
C GLY A 37 -1.92 -14.43 12.03
N SER A 38 -0.96 -13.63 12.48
CA SER A 38 -0.81 -13.31 13.91
C SER A 38 -2.00 -12.52 14.46
N VAL A 39 -2.60 -11.63 13.65
CA VAL A 39 -3.82 -10.90 14.04
C VAL A 39 -5.02 -11.85 14.14
N VAL A 40 -5.14 -12.83 13.23
CA VAL A 40 -6.16 -13.88 13.33
C VAL A 40 -5.98 -14.72 14.60
N ASP A 41 -4.74 -15.08 14.94
CA ASP A 41 -4.43 -15.84 16.15
C ASP A 41 -4.80 -15.06 17.43
N GLU A 42 -4.53 -13.76 17.46
CA GLU A 42 -4.79 -12.88 18.59
C GLU A 42 -6.29 -12.69 18.82
N ILE A 43 -7.05 -12.44 17.74
CA ILE A 43 -8.52 -12.37 17.79
C ILE A 43 -9.10 -13.70 18.26
N ALA A 44 -8.64 -14.82 17.69
CA ALA A 44 -9.13 -16.16 18.04
C ALA A 44 -8.88 -16.51 19.52
N LYS A 45 -7.70 -16.15 20.05
CA LYS A 45 -7.39 -16.29 21.48
C LYS A 45 -8.29 -15.40 22.34
N GLY A 46 -8.52 -14.15 21.94
CA GLY A 46 -9.35 -13.21 22.68
C GLY A 46 -10.81 -13.67 22.83
N ILE A 47 -11.33 -14.41 21.84
CA ILE A 47 -12.71 -14.94 21.85
C ILE A 47 -12.80 -16.44 22.21
N GLY A 48 -11.67 -17.11 22.44
CA GLY A 48 -11.62 -18.51 22.87
C GLY A 48 -11.98 -19.54 21.80
N VAL A 49 -11.79 -19.24 20.51
CA VAL A 49 -12.12 -20.15 19.40
C VAL A 49 -10.88 -20.60 18.63
N PRO A 50 -10.96 -21.66 17.80
CA PRO A 50 -9.87 -22.04 16.92
C PRO A 50 -9.43 -20.88 16.01
N ASN A 51 -8.13 -20.78 15.75
CA ASN A 51 -7.50 -19.77 14.89
C ASN A 51 -7.76 -19.98 13.39
N THR A 52 -9.03 -20.17 13.03
CA THR A 52 -9.48 -20.33 11.65
C THR A 52 -10.49 -19.24 11.33
N PRO A 53 -10.45 -18.65 10.12
CA PRO A 53 -11.41 -17.61 9.76
C PRO A 53 -12.87 -18.04 9.87
N ILE A 54 -13.17 -19.31 9.57
CA ILE A 54 -14.53 -19.88 9.67
C ILE A 54 -15.02 -19.94 11.12
N ALA A 55 -14.16 -20.30 12.08
CA ALA A 55 -14.53 -20.34 13.49
C ALA A 55 -14.81 -18.93 14.03
N ILE A 56 -14.01 -17.95 13.64
CA ILE A 56 -14.19 -16.54 14.03
C ILE A 56 -15.49 -15.98 13.40
N GLU A 57 -15.77 -16.28 12.13
CA GLU A 57 -17.03 -15.87 11.49
C GLU A 57 -18.26 -16.49 12.16
N THR A 58 -18.18 -17.75 12.56
CA THR A 58 -19.26 -18.43 13.29
C THR A 58 -19.47 -17.77 14.66
N ALA A 59 -18.38 -17.54 15.40
CA ALA A 59 -18.43 -16.86 16.69
C ALA A 59 -19.02 -15.45 16.59
N PHE A 60 -18.71 -14.71 15.51
CA PHE A 60 -19.29 -13.39 15.26
C PHE A 60 -20.80 -13.44 15.00
N ARG A 61 -21.32 -14.50 14.36
CA ARG A 61 -22.77 -14.67 14.15
C ARG A 61 -23.49 -14.97 15.47
N GLU A 62 -22.85 -15.70 16.36
CA GLU A 62 -23.41 -16.08 17.66
C GLU A 62 -23.36 -14.92 18.66
N ASN A 63 -22.22 -14.23 18.77
CA ASN A 63 -22.00 -13.13 19.72
C ASN A 63 -21.32 -11.93 19.03
N PRO A 64 -22.06 -11.14 18.22
CA PRO A 64 -21.47 -10.06 17.43
C PRO A 64 -20.86 -8.94 18.28
N THR A 65 -21.40 -8.70 19.48
CA THR A 65 -20.94 -7.63 20.37
C THR A 65 -19.55 -7.94 20.94
N ASP A 66 -19.39 -9.11 21.56
CA ASP A 66 -18.15 -9.50 22.24
C ASP A 66 -17.01 -9.73 21.24
N VAL A 67 -17.31 -10.40 20.11
CA VAL A 67 -16.34 -10.59 19.03
C VAL A 67 -15.99 -9.24 18.39
N GLY A 68 -16.97 -8.34 18.22
CA GLY A 68 -16.71 -6.98 17.73
C GLY A 68 -15.85 -6.13 18.67
N GLU A 69 -15.92 -6.35 19.98
CA GLU A 69 -15.01 -5.72 20.94
C GLU A 69 -13.59 -6.28 20.79
N ALA A 70 -13.42 -7.60 20.66
CA ALA A 70 -12.11 -8.21 20.44
C ALA A 70 -11.42 -7.67 19.18
N PHE A 71 -12.16 -7.51 18.07
CA PHE A 71 -11.62 -6.89 16.85
C PHE A 71 -11.20 -5.43 17.07
N ARG A 72 -11.99 -4.64 17.82
CA ARG A 72 -11.66 -3.24 18.11
C ARG A 72 -10.46 -3.13 19.04
N GLN A 73 -10.35 -4.00 20.04
CA GLN A 73 -9.23 -4.03 20.96
C GLN A 73 -7.92 -4.30 20.20
N VAL A 74 -7.89 -5.36 19.37
CA VAL A 74 -6.71 -5.65 18.55
C VAL A 74 -6.42 -4.50 17.57
N ASP A 75 -7.44 -3.85 17.00
CA ASP A 75 -7.22 -2.70 16.11
C ASP A 75 -6.59 -1.51 16.84
N VAL A 76 -6.96 -1.28 18.12
CA VAL A 76 -6.38 -0.24 18.96
C VAL A 76 -4.94 -0.58 19.36
N GLU A 77 -4.68 -1.80 19.82
CA GLU A 77 -3.33 -2.25 20.20
C GLU A 77 -2.36 -2.11 19.00
N ARG A 78 -2.82 -2.46 17.80
CA ARG A 78 -2.00 -2.31 16.57
C ARG A 78 -1.81 -0.86 16.12
N ARG A 79 -2.60 0.11 16.60
CA ARG A 79 -2.33 1.53 16.34
C ARG A 79 -1.04 1.97 16.99
N GLU A 80 -0.79 1.51 18.20
CA GLU A 80 0.42 1.85 18.94
C GLU A 80 1.65 1.24 18.27
N ASP A 81 1.57 -0.02 17.84
CA ASP A 81 2.62 -0.67 17.05
C ASP A 81 2.94 0.09 15.76
N LEU A 82 1.91 0.49 15.01
CA LEU A 82 2.08 1.27 13.78
C LEU A 82 2.66 2.65 14.07
N ALA A 83 2.23 3.31 15.14
CA ALA A 83 2.78 4.60 15.55
C ALA A 83 4.26 4.49 15.93
N ALA A 84 4.64 3.43 16.67
CA ALA A 84 6.02 3.14 17.04
C ALA A 84 6.89 2.86 15.79
N MET A 85 6.42 2.00 14.89
CA MET A 85 7.10 1.71 13.62
C MET A 85 7.29 2.98 12.78
N LEU A 86 6.25 3.81 12.65
CA LEU A 86 6.35 5.09 11.94
C LEU A 86 7.30 6.07 12.62
N ALA A 87 7.34 6.09 13.96
CA ALA A 87 8.28 6.91 14.71
C ALA A 87 9.74 6.48 14.46
N GLU A 88 10.01 5.18 14.43
CA GLU A 88 11.33 4.62 14.13
C GLU A 88 11.77 4.91 12.70
N VAL A 89 10.88 4.69 11.72
CA VAL A 89 11.11 5.04 10.30
C VAL A 89 11.38 6.54 10.13
N ASN A 90 10.64 7.39 10.84
CA ASN A 90 10.88 8.84 10.81
C ASN A 90 12.17 9.23 11.55
N ALA A 91 12.57 8.51 12.58
CA ALA A 91 13.84 8.72 13.27
C ALA A 91 15.03 8.38 12.36
N THR A 92 14.96 7.23 11.67
CA THR A 92 15.98 6.84 10.67
C THR A 92 16.03 7.81 9.50
N MET A 93 14.89 8.22 8.94
CA MET A 93 14.86 9.23 7.88
C MET A 93 15.48 10.57 8.31
N ARG A 94 15.20 11.03 9.54
CA ARG A 94 15.82 12.26 10.08
C ARG A 94 17.32 12.09 10.32
N ALA A 95 17.75 10.93 10.80
CA ALA A 95 19.17 10.62 10.96
C ALA A 95 19.91 10.58 9.60
N GLU A 96 19.28 10.04 8.56
CA GLU A 96 19.83 10.10 7.20
C GLU A 96 19.92 11.54 6.66
N GLN A 97 18.94 12.38 6.95
CA GLN A 97 18.93 13.78 6.50
C GLN A 97 20.09 14.60 7.10
N THR A 98 20.51 14.28 8.33
CA THR A 98 21.63 14.96 9.00
C THR A 98 22.98 14.27 8.78
N ALA A 99 23.01 13.12 8.09
CA ALA A 99 24.24 12.39 7.81
C ALA A 99 25.18 13.24 6.91
N PRO A 100 26.45 13.44 7.30
CA PRO A 100 27.36 14.38 6.63
C PRO A 100 27.88 13.89 5.27
N GLY A 101 27.50 12.69 4.83
CA GLY A 101 27.98 12.09 3.59
C GLY A 101 27.56 12.86 2.34
N LEU A 102 28.54 13.17 1.47
CA LEU A 102 28.26 13.76 0.16
C LEU A 102 27.40 12.82 -0.71
N LEU A 103 27.64 11.51 -0.60
CA LEU A 103 26.86 10.50 -1.32
C LEU A 103 25.41 10.41 -0.82
N THR A 104 25.17 10.46 0.51
CA THR A 104 23.81 10.44 1.08
C THR A 104 23.00 11.68 0.68
N ARG A 105 23.66 12.85 0.57
CA ARG A 105 23.02 14.09 0.16
C ARG A 105 22.68 14.15 -1.34
N ILE A 106 23.57 13.64 -2.19
CA ILE A 106 23.46 13.78 -3.66
C ILE A 106 22.73 12.61 -4.30
N TRP A 107 22.69 11.43 -3.65
CA TRP A 107 22.03 10.24 -4.20
C TRP A 107 20.57 10.49 -4.61
N ARG A 108 19.76 11.13 -3.77
CA ARG A 108 18.34 11.41 -4.07
C ARG A 108 18.14 12.31 -5.30
N PRO A 109 18.77 13.50 -5.40
CA PRO A 109 18.68 14.32 -6.61
C PRO A 109 19.35 13.66 -7.82
N LEU A 110 20.47 12.93 -7.65
CA LEU A 110 21.12 12.19 -8.74
C LEU A 110 20.18 11.13 -9.32
N PHE A 111 19.51 10.35 -8.46
CA PHE A 111 18.54 9.37 -8.89
C PHE A 111 17.35 10.03 -9.59
N GLY A 112 16.87 11.17 -9.09
CA GLY A 112 15.81 11.95 -9.75
C GLY A 112 16.23 12.44 -11.15
N ILE A 113 17.45 12.95 -11.30
CA ILE A 113 18.00 13.38 -12.60
C ILE A 113 18.16 12.18 -13.54
N GLN A 114 18.76 11.09 -13.06
CA GLN A 114 18.94 9.85 -13.84
C GLN A 114 17.59 9.31 -14.32
N PHE A 115 16.61 9.22 -13.42
CA PHE A 115 15.27 8.75 -13.75
C PHE A 115 14.59 9.68 -14.75
N GLY A 116 14.68 11.00 -14.55
CA GLY A 116 14.15 12.00 -15.47
C GLY A 116 14.78 11.88 -16.87
N LEU A 117 16.11 11.73 -16.95
CA LEU A 117 16.82 11.56 -18.22
C LEU A 117 16.41 10.29 -18.95
N VAL A 118 16.38 9.15 -18.25
CA VAL A 118 15.97 7.87 -18.85
C VAL A 118 14.53 7.93 -19.33
N TYR A 119 13.64 8.48 -18.51
CA TYR A 119 12.23 8.63 -18.86
C TYR A 119 12.06 9.55 -20.07
N SER A 120 12.65 10.75 -20.05
CA SER A 120 12.64 11.67 -21.20
C SER A 120 13.25 11.09 -22.46
N ALA A 121 14.33 10.29 -22.36
CA ALA A 121 14.94 9.63 -23.51
C ALA A 121 13.98 8.60 -24.14
N ILE A 122 13.31 7.79 -23.32
CA ILE A 122 12.29 6.84 -23.80
C ILE A 122 11.15 7.59 -24.49
N GLY A 123 10.64 8.66 -23.88
CA GLY A 123 9.61 9.51 -24.48
C GLY A 123 10.04 10.13 -25.81
N ALA A 124 11.29 10.60 -25.91
CA ALA A 124 11.85 11.16 -27.13
C ALA A 124 12.00 10.12 -28.26
N VAL A 125 12.45 8.90 -27.93
CA VAL A 125 12.53 7.79 -28.89
C VAL A 125 11.13 7.42 -29.39
N LEU A 126 10.15 7.30 -28.49
CA LEU A 126 8.76 7.01 -28.89
C LEU A 126 8.20 8.12 -29.81
N ALA A 127 8.42 9.39 -29.48
CA ALA A 127 8.02 10.51 -30.33
C ALA A 127 8.72 10.50 -31.70
N TYR A 128 10.03 10.23 -31.72
CA TYR A 128 10.82 10.14 -32.94
C TYR A 128 10.34 8.99 -33.85
N THR A 129 10.16 7.79 -33.28
CA THR A 129 9.73 6.61 -34.04
C THR A 129 8.37 6.80 -34.70
N VAL A 130 7.44 7.48 -34.04
CA VAL A 130 6.12 7.79 -34.63
C VAL A 130 6.22 8.92 -35.65
N GLY A 131 6.98 9.99 -35.33
CA GLY A 131 7.07 11.19 -36.17
C GLY A 131 7.81 10.99 -37.49
N TRP A 132 8.72 10.01 -37.55
CA TRP A 132 9.51 9.70 -38.74
C TRP A 132 9.14 8.38 -39.42
N ALA A 133 8.07 7.72 -38.97
CA ALA A 133 7.57 6.50 -39.62
C ALA A 133 6.91 6.82 -40.96
N GLU A 134 7.16 5.98 -41.97
CA GLU A 134 6.44 6.02 -43.26
C GLU A 134 4.93 5.81 -43.09
N ASN A 135 4.54 5.02 -42.09
CA ASN A 135 3.14 4.85 -41.66
C ASN A 135 3.00 5.13 -40.16
N PRO A 136 2.71 6.40 -39.77
CA PRO A 136 2.58 6.80 -38.37
C PRO A 136 1.46 6.04 -37.63
N VAL A 137 0.37 5.70 -38.32
CA VAL A 137 -0.75 4.95 -37.72
C VAL A 137 -0.33 3.51 -37.39
N GLY A 138 0.41 2.86 -38.30
CA GLY A 138 0.99 1.54 -38.05
C GLY A 138 2.03 1.56 -36.93
N ALA A 139 2.89 2.58 -36.89
CA ALA A 139 3.87 2.77 -35.82
C ALA A 139 3.19 2.96 -34.46
N LEU A 140 2.13 3.76 -34.37
CA LEU A 140 1.31 3.91 -33.17
C LEU A 140 0.65 2.59 -32.73
N GLY A 141 0.21 1.75 -33.67
CA GLY A 141 -0.34 0.43 -33.36
C GLY A 141 0.69 -0.49 -32.69
N LEU A 142 1.94 -0.44 -33.14
CA LEU A 142 3.04 -1.25 -32.59
C LEU A 142 3.62 -0.67 -31.29
N THR A 143 3.66 0.67 -31.15
CA THR A 143 4.22 1.33 -29.97
C THR A 143 3.18 1.70 -28.90
N GLY A 144 1.89 1.60 -29.21
CA GLY A 144 0.79 2.07 -28.36
C GLY A 144 0.75 1.43 -26.98
N GLY A 145 1.08 0.14 -26.87
CA GLY A 145 1.19 -0.55 -25.58
C GLY A 145 2.32 0.02 -24.71
N TYR A 146 3.46 0.36 -25.32
CA TYR A 146 4.58 1.00 -24.64
C TYR A 146 4.24 2.43 -24.21
N ILE A 147 3.59 3.20 -25.08
CA ILE A 147 3.14 4.57 -24.78
C ILE A 147 2.15 4.56 -23.61
N THR A 148 1.17 3.65 -23.64
CA THR A 148 0.16 3.52 -22.58
C THR A 148 0.80 3.12 -21.26
N THR A 149 1.73 2.16 -21.29
CA THR A 149 2.47 1.73 -20.10
C THR A 149 3.32 2.87 -19.55
N TYR A 150 4.08 3.54 -20.41
CA TYR A 150 4.92 4.68 -20.05
C TYR A 150 4.10 5.79 -19.41
N LEU A 151 3.11 6.36 -20.12
CA LEU A 151 2.27 7.44 -19.61
C LEU A 151 1.43 7.01 -18.40
N GLY A 152 0.89 5.79 -18.42
CA GLY A 152 0.07 5.25 -17.36
C GLY A 152 0.82 5.08 -16.04
N PHE A 153 2.04 4.54 -16.07
CA PHE A 153 2.87 4.44 -14.88
C PHE A 153 3.20 5.82 -14.31
N GLY A 154 3.68 6.76 -15.15
CA GLY A 154 3.99 8.11 -14.71
C GLY A 154 2.79 8.84 -14.10
N ALA A 155 1.63 8.78 -14.76
CA ALA A 155 0.39 9.39 -14.28
C ALA A 155 -0.14 8.72 -13.00
N SER A 156 0.05 7.40 -12.84
CA SER A 156 -0.42 6.67 -11.66
C SER A 156 0.29 7.11 -10.38
N VAL A 157 1.61 7.31 -10.42
CA VAL A 157 2.41 7.74 -9.26
C VAL A 157 2.01 9.15 -8.83
N LEU A 158 1.87 10.07 -9.80
CA LEU A 158 1.38 11.42 -9.54
C LEU A 158 -0.05 11.39 -9.01
N GLY A 159 -0.91 10.51 -9.54
CA GLY A 159 -2.28 10.33 -9.07
C GLY A 159 -2.35 9.92 -7.59
N VAL A 160 -1.53 8.94 -7.18
CA VAL A 160 -1.45 8.51 -5.77
C VAL A 160 -0.94 9.64 -4.88
N TYR A 161 0.11 10.34 -5.30
CA TYR A 161 0.66 11.47 -4.54
C TYR A 161 -0.38 12.59 -4.32
N VAL A 162 -1.09 12.98 -5.39
CA VAL A 162 -2.14 14.01 -5.32
C VAL A 162 -3.30 13.54 -4.45
N TRP A 163 -3.72 12.29 -4.57
CA TRP A 163 -4.79 11.72 -3.75
C TRP A 163 -4.43 11.71 -2.26
N GLN A 164 -3.23 11.26 -1.91
CA GLN A 164 -2.78 11.20 -0.54
C GLN A 164 -2.64 12.59 0.08
N ARG A 165 -2.05 13.54 -0.67
CA ARG A 165 -1.96 14.94 -0.24
C ARG A 165 -3.33 15.60 -0.07
N SER A 166 -4.31 15.21 -0.89
CA SER A 166 -5.70 15.65 -0.73
C SER A 166 -6.35 15.06 0.53
N SER A 167 -6.07 13.80 0.83
CA SER A 167 -6.54 13.14 2.06
C SER A 167 -5.97 13.79 3.32
N GLU A 168 -4.66 14.09 3.34
CA GLU A 168 -3.98 14.79 4.45
C GLU A 168 -4.60 16.16 4.73
N LYS A 169 -4.86 16.95 3.68
CA LYS A 169 -5.54 18.25 3.79
C LYS A 169 -6.96 18.13 4.36
N LYS A 170 -7.72 17.13 3.92
CA LYS A 170 -9.07 16.85 4.46
C LYS A 170 -9.04 16.43 5.93
N ALA A 171 -7.97 15.77 6.36
CA ALA A 171 -7.75 15.34 7.73
C ALA A 171 -7.14 16.43 8.64
N GLY A 172 -6.88 17.63 8.12
CA GLY A 172 -6.28 18.73 8.90
C GLY A 172 -4.82 18.51 9.29
N ARG A 173 -4.12 17.59 8.64
CA ARG A 173 -2.69 17.31 8.85
C ARG A 173 -1.92 17.94 7.69
N GLY A 174 -1.59 19.22 7.86
CA GLY A 174 -0.84 20.02 6.87
C GLY A 174 0.66 19.96 7.09
#